data_AF-A0A919DFQ2-F1
#
_entry.id   AF-A0A919DFQ2-F1
#
_cell.length_a   1.000
_cell.length_b   1.000
_cell.length_c   1.000
_cell.angle_alpha   90.00
_cell.angle_beta   90.00
_cell.angle_gamma   90.00
#
_symmetry.space_group_name_H-M   'P 1'
#
loop_
_entity.id
_entity.type
_entity.pdbx_description
1 polymer ?
#
loop_
_entity_poly.entity_id
_entity_poly.type
_entity_poly.pdbx_seq_one_letter_code
_entity_poly.pdbx_strand_id
1 'polypeptide(L)'
;MADMESFREAVTAWAAVDAGVRDDAREAGDAGDRDDAREAGDAGDSVRELAARLSVRTVVLLEGRSDAEAVDALAARHGRDLAAEGVCVLSMGGAMSVGRYARLLGPAGLGLRLTGLCDEAERGYYRRGFERAGAADQEFFVCAADLEDELIRALGVVRVEELVRAEGDLRPLRSFLRQPAQRDRDPRQRLRRFLGTKKGRKIRYGRVLVEALDPDRVPAPLDGLLAGL
;
A
#
# COMPACT_ATOMS: atom_id res chain seq x y z
N MET A 1 -22.23 2.24 -11.62
CA MET A 1 -21.19 1.68 -12.51
C MET A 1 -20.12 1.12 -11.60
N ALA A 2 -19.58 -0.06 -11.88
CA ALA A 2 -18.43 -0.53 -11.13
C ALA A 2 -17.20 0.31 -11.49
N ASP A 3 -16.38 0.60 -10.50
CA ASP A 3 -15.14 1.36 -10.61
C ASP A 3 -14.00 0.64 -9.86
N MET A 4 -12.79 1.20 -9.94
CA MET A 4 -11.62 0.61 -9.30
C MET A 4 -11.77 0.53 -7.77
N GLU A 5 -12.54 1.44 -7.15
CA GLU A 5 -12.80 1.39 -5.71
C GLU A 5 -13.66 0.19 -5.34
N SER A 6 -14.74 -0.05 -6.09
CA SER A 6 -15.58 -1.25 -5.92
C SER A 6 -14.75 -2.54 -6.04
N PHE A 7 -13.76 -2.57 -6.93
CA PHE A 7 -12.83 -3.70 -7.05
C PHE A 7 -11.95 -3.86 -5.80
N ARG A 8 -11.35 -2.78 -5.28
CA ARG A 8 -10.53 -2.83 -4.05
C ARG A 8 -11.35 -3.30 -2.84
N GLU A 9 -12.58 -2.81 -2.70
CA GLU A 9 -13.49 -3.22 -1.63
C GLU A 9 -13.82 -4.71 -1.72
N ALA A 10 -14.19 -5.19 -2.92
CA ALA A 10 -14.48 -6.60 -3.16
C ALA A 10 -13.27 -7.50 -2.89
N VAL A 11 -12.07 -7.10 -3.32
CA VAL A 11 -10.82 -7.81 -3.04
C VAL A 11 -10.53 -7.86 -1.53
N THR A 12 -10.75 -6.77 -0.82
CA THR A 12 -10.53 -6.69 0.64
C THR A 12 -11.51 -7.59 1.39
N ALA A 13 -12.79 -7.60 0.98
CA ALA A 13 -13.81 -8.48 1.54
C ALA A 13 -13.46 -9.96 1.27
N TRP A 14 -13.10 -10.30 0.03
CA TRP A 14 -12.68 -11.65 -0.34
C TRP A 14 -11.47 -12.12 0.47
N ALA A 15 -10.48 -11.25 0.67
CA ALA A 15 -9.30 -11.55 1.48
C ALA A 15 -9.63 -11.73 2.97
N ALA A 16 -10.73 -11.16 3.47
CA ALA A 16 -11.20 -11.39 4.84
C ALA A 16 -11.91 -12.75 4.98
N VAL A 17 -12.75 -13.11 3.99
CA VAL A 17 -13.43 -14.41 3.95
C VAL A 17 -12.43 -15.57 3.83
N ASP A 18 -11.46 -15.50 2.90
CA ASP A 18 -10.41 -16.54 2.77
C ASP A 18 -9.52 -16.64 4.02
N ALA A 19 -9.41 -15.58 4.83
CA ALA A 19 -8.71 -15.66 6.11
C ALA A 19 -9.51 -16.46 7.15
N GLY A 20 -10.82 -16.20 7.27
CA GLY A 20 -11.72 -16.93 8.17
C GLY A 20 -11.71 -18.43 7.89
N VAL A 21 -11.97 -18.82 6.64
CA VAL A 21 -11.94 -20.23 6.18
C VAL A 21 -10.67 -20.96 6.61
N ARG A 22 -9.50 -20.28 6.53
CA ARG A 22 -8.20 -20.90 6.84
C ARG A 22 -7.93 -21.03 8.31
N ASP A 23 -8.45 -20.12 9.13
CA ASP A 23 -8.30 -20.19 10.57
C ASP A 23 -9.25 -21.27 11.11
N ASP A 24 -10.48 -21.36 10.60
CA ASP A 24 -11.43 -22.44 10.94
C ASP A 24 -10.92 -23.82 10.52
N ALA A 25 -10.35 -23.96 9.32
CA ALA A 25 -9.75 -25.22 8.86
C ALA A 25 -8.51 -25.66 9.69
N ARG A 26 -7.86 -24.75 10.42
CA ARG A 26 -6.78 -25.09 11.36
C ARG A 26 -7.30 -25.51 12.74
N GLU A 27 -8.49 -25.07 13.11
CA GLU A 27 -9.09 -25.32 14.43
C GLU A 27 -10.10 -26.50 14.44
N ALA A 28 -10.73 -26.81 13.30
CA ALA A 28 -11.86 -27.74 13.24
C ALA A 28 -11.54 -29.12 12.63
N GLY A 29 -12.14 -30.16 13.23
CA GLY A 29 -12.39 -31.45 12.60
C GLY A 29 -13.73 -31.45 11.85
N ASP A 30 -13.67 -31.30 10.52
CA ASP A 30 -14.57 -31.79 9.45
C ASP A 30 -16.07 -31.36 9.36
N ALA A 31 -16.65 -30.56 10.26
CA ALA A 31 -18.10 -30.26 10.18
C ALA A 31 -18.53 -28.83 9.75
N GLY A 32 -17.65 -27.82 9.85
CA GLY A 32 -17.96 -26.42 9.50
C GLY A 32 -17.54 -25.97 8.08
N ASP A 33 -16.81 -26.82 7.35
CA ASP A 33 -15.90 -26.41 6.27
C ASP A 33 -16.57 -26.06 4.91
N ARG A 34 -17.87 -26.35 4.72
CA ARG A 34 -18.49 -26.31 3.39
C ARG A 34 -19.16 -24.98 3.02
N ASP A 35 -19.74 -24.29 3.99
CA ASP A 35 -20.45 -23.03 3.71
C ASP A 35 -19.44 -21.87 3.54
N ASP A 36 -18.41 -21.81 4.37
CA ASP A 36 -17.36 -20.78 4.26
C ASP A 36 -16.51 -20.95 2.99
N ALA A 37 -16.21 -22.19 2.60
CA ALA A 37 -15.51 -22.47 1.35
C ALA A 37 -16.33 -22.06 0.11
N ARG A 38 -17.66 -22.18 0.17
CA ARG A 38 -18.57 -21.71 -0.87
C ARG A 38 -18.62 -20.19 -0.92
N GLU A 39 -18.72 -19.52 0.23
CA GLU A 39 -18.71 -18.06 0.30
C GLU A 39 -17.39 -17.47 -0.24
N ALA A 40 -16.25 -18.09 0.07
CA ALA A 40 -14.96 -17.70 -0.49
C ALA A 40 -14.88 -17.89 -2.02
N GLY A 41 -15.55 -18.93 -2.55
CA GLY A 41 -15.70 -19.18 -3.98
C GLY A 41 -16.53 -18.10 -4.68
N ASP A 42 -17.73 -17.83 -4.16
CA ASP A 42 -18.66 -16.84 -4.71
C ASP A 42 -18.06 -15.41 -4.67
N ALA A 43 -17.33 -15.08 -3.60
CA ALA A 43 -16.58 -13.83 -3.50
C ALA A 43 -15.45 -13.75 -4.54
N GLY A 44 -14.71 -14.85 -4.75
CA GLY A 44 -13.66 -14.93 -5.76
C GLY A 44 -14.17 -14.75 -7.19
N ASP A 45 -15.31 -15.36 -7.52
CA ASP A 45 -15.94 -15.22 -8.83
C ASP A 45 -16.43 -13.80 -9.07
N SER A 46 -17.04 -13.17 -8.06
CA SER A 46 -17.45 -11.76 -8.12
C SER A 46 -16.27 -10.81 -8.37
N VAL A 47 -15.14 -11.04 -7.70
CA VAL A 47 -13.90 -10.26 -7.91
C VAL A 47 -13.34 -10.51 -9.32
N ARG A 48 -13.39 -11.75 -9.83
CA ARG A 48 -12.95 -12.07 -11.20
C ARG A 48 -13.78 -11.35 -12.26
N GLU A 49 -15.10 -11.31 -12.09
CA GLU A 49 -16.00 -10.56 -12.99
C GLU A 49 -15.70 -9.06 -12.95
N LEU A 50 -15.45 -8.49 -11.76
CA LEU A 50 -15.04 -7.09 -11.62
C LEU A 50 -13.70 -6.82 -12.31
N ALA A 51 -12.70 -7.68 -12.11
CA ALA A 51 -11.39 -7.56 -12.76
C ALA A 51 -11.52 -7.55 -14.29
N ALA A 52 -12.32 -8.47 -14.85
CA ALA A 52 -12.56 -8.54 -16.29
C ALA A 52 -13.30 -7.29 -16.81
N ARG A 53 -14.35 -6.85 -16.13
CA ARG A 53 -15.13 -5.66 -16.53
C ARG A 53 -14.32 -4.37 -16.49
N LEU A 54 -13.39 -4.26 -15.54
CA LEU A 54 -12.51 -3.11 -15.37
C LEU A 54 -11.17 -3.26 -16.11
N SER A 55 -10.95 -4.36 -16.83
CA SER A 55 -9.68 -4.67 -17.51
C SER A 55 -8.46 -4.57 -16.59
N VAL A 56 -8.59 -5.02 -15.34
CA VAL A 56 -7.48 -5.02 -14.38
C VAL A 56 -6.41 -5.97 -14.87
N ARG A 57 -5.20 -5.44 -15.09
CA ARG A 57 -4.02 -6.19 -15.55
C ARG A 57 -2.91 -6.27 -14.51
N THR A 58 -2.87 -5.30 -13.59
CA THR A 58 -1.79 -5.20 -12.60
C THR A 58 -2.34 -4.76 -11.25
N VAL A 59 -1.81 -5.34 -10.16
CA VAL A 59 -2.07 -4.90 -8.80
C VAL A 59 -0.78 -4.46 -8.13
N VAL A 60 -0.77 -3.23 -7.62
CA VAL A 60 0.30 -2.69 -6.77
C VAL A 60 -0.08 -2.96 -5.33
N LEU A 61 0.63 -3.90 -4.69
CA LEU A 61 0.43 -4.28 -3.31
C LEU A 61 1.20 -3.32 -2.38
N LEU A 62 0.47 -2.64 -1.51
CA LEU A 62 0.99 -1.63 -0.59
C LEU A 62 0.59 -1.93 0.84
N GLU A 63 1.41 -1.54 1.80
CA GLU A 63 1.16 -1.84 3.21
C GLU A 63 -0.02 -1.05 3.75
N GLY A 64 -0.09 0.24 3.42
CA GLY A 64 -1.12 1.12 3.94
C GLY A 64 -1.64 2.13 2.93
N ARG A 65 -2.72 2.81 3.36
CA ARG A 65 -3.34 3.88 2.58
C ARG A 65 -2.44 5.10 2.36
N SER A 66 -1.42 5.33 3.21
CA SER A 66 -0.43 6.40 2.99
C SER A 66 0.32 6.18 1.69
N ASP A 67 0.78 4.94 1.48
CA ASP A 67 1.53 4.55 0.30
C ASP A 67 0.63 4.61 -0.94
N ALA A 68 -0.64 4.21 -0.81
CA ALA A 68 -1.61 4.30 -1.91
C ALA A 68 -1.82 5.75 -2.35
N GLU A 69 -2.06 6.67 -1.40
CA GLU A 69 -2.19 8.10 -1.71
C GLU A 69 -0.92 8.69 -2.33
N ALA A 70 0.25 8.22 -1.92
CA ALA A 70 1.53 8.64 -2.49
C ALA A 70 1.71 8.16 -3.94
N VAL A 71 1.38 6.89 -4.23
CA VAL A 71 1.45 6.33 -5.59
C VAL A 71 0.45 6.99 -6.53
N ASP A 72 -0.80 7.14 -6.09
CA ASP A 72 -1.85 7.80 -6.89
C ASP A 72 -1.49 9.27 -7.16
N ALA A 73 -0.97 9.99 -6.15
CA ALA A 73 -0.51 11.35 -6.33
C ALA A 73 0.65 11.45 -7.32
N LEU A 74 1.61 10.53 -7.27
CA LEU A 74 2.74 10.54 -8.20
C LEU A 74 2.25 10.27 -9.62
N ALA A 75 1.41 9.25 -9.83
CA ALA A 75 0.87 8.95 -11.15
C ALA A 75 0.09 10.15 -11.74
N ALA A 76 -0.76 10.79 -10.94
CA ALA A 76 -1.50 11.98 -11.37
C ALA A 76 -0.58 13.14 -11.79
N ARG A 77 0.55 13.35 -11.08
CA ARG A 77 1.56 14.34 -11.47
C ARG A 77 2.23 14.03 -12.80
N HIS A 78 2.36 12.75 -13.14
CA HIS A 78 2.84 12.29 -14.44
C HIS A 78 1.73 12.26 -15.50
N GLY A 79 0.53 12.76 -15.20
CA GLY A 79 -0.61 12.76 -16.12
C GLY A 79 -1.18 11.37 -16.40
N ARG A 80 -0.89 10.39 -15.53
CA ARG A 80 -1.35 9.01 -15.66
C ARG A 80 -2.61 8.77 -14.86
N ASP A 81 -3.55 8.05 -15.48
CA ASP A 81 -4.73 7.51 -14.82
C ASP A 81 -4.55 6.01 -14.67
N LEU A 82 -4.02 5.58 -13.52
CA LEU A 82 -3.72 4.18 -13.25
C LEU A 82 -4.97 3.29 -13.37
N ALA A 83 -6.15 3.79 -13.00
CA ALA A 83 -7.37 3.02 -13.11
C ALA A 83 -7.76 2.80 -14.57
N ALA A 84 -7.68 3.83 -15.41
CA ALA A 84 -7.89 3.71 -16.85
C ALA A 84 -6.83 2.84 -17.54
N GLU A 85 -5.63 2.77 -16.97
CA GLU A 85 -4.55 1.89 -17.42
C GLU A 85 -4.68 0.44 -16.90
N GLY A 86 -5.76 0.09 -16.17
CA GLY A 86 -5.97 -1.25 -15.63
C GLY A 86 -5.05 -1.62 -14.46
N VAL A 87 -4.52 -0.63 -13.75
CA VAL A 87 -3.65 -0.79 -12.57
C VAL A 87 -4.45 -0.52 -11.29
N CYS A 88 -4.56 -1.54 -10.43
CA CYS A 88 -5.17 -1.43 -9.13
C CYS A 88 -4.11 -1.15 -8.05
N VAL A 89 -4.13 0.06 -7.47
CA VAL A 89 -3.34 0.39 -6.28
C VAL A 89 -4.09 -0.11 -5.04
N LEU A 90 -3.53 -1.08 -4.31
CA LEU A 90 -4.22 -1.80 -3.24
C LEU A 90 -3.47 -1.75 -1.90
N SER A 91 -4.09 -1.11 -0.90
CA SER A 91 -3.62 -1.12 0.49
C SER A 91 -4.07 -2.40 1.21
N MET A 92 -3.13 -3.24 1.62
CA MET A 92 -3.39 -4.55 2.23
C MET A 92 -3.69 -4.52 3.73
N GLY A 93 -3.47 -3.38 4.40
CA GLY A 93 -3.64 -3.26 5.84
C GLY A 93 -2.48 -3.86 6.66
N GLY A 94 -1.28 -3.85 6.10
CA GLY A 94 -0.03 -4.30 6.71
C GLY A 94 0.70 -5.38 5.90
N ALA A 95 2.03 -5.34 5.89
CA ALA A 95 2.85 -6.24 5.08
C ALA A 95 2.67 -7.74 5.36
N MET A 96 2.28 -8.12 6.58
CA MET A 96 2.02 -9.52 6.91
C MET A 96 0.91 -10.14 6.06
N SER A 97 0.01 -9.32 5.50
CA SER A 97 -1.07 -9.75 4.61
C SER A 97 -0.61 -10.03 3.18
N VAL A 98 0.61 -9.66 2.79
CA VAL A 98 1.07 -9.73 1.39
C VAL A 98 0.96 -11.13 0.78
N GLY A 99 1.30 -12.17 1.54
CA GLY A 99 1.20 -13.55 1.04
C GLY A 99 -0.24 -13.97 0.73
N ARG A 100 -1.22 -13.44 1.45
CA ARG A 100 -2.65 -13.70 1.19
C ARG A 100 -3.09 -13.02 -0.09
N TYR A 101 -2.87 -11.71 -0.20
CA TYR A 101 -3.24 -10.95 -1.40
C TYR A 101 -2.50 -11.45 -2.65
N ALA A 102 -1.20 -11.74 -2.54
CA ALA A 102 -0.41 -12.26 -3.67
C ALA A 102 -0.97 -13.59 -4.18
N ARG A 103 -1.37 -14.51 -3.29
CA ARG A 103 -1.98 -15.78 -3.70
C ARG A 103 -3.32 -15.59 -4.39
N LEU A 104 -4.18 -14.71 -3.86
CA LEU A 104 -5.53 -14.48 -4.39
C LEU A 104 -5.49 -13.77 -5.75
N LEU A 105 -4.59 -12.80 -5.91
CA LEU A 105 -4.57 -11.91 -7.07
C LEU A 105 -3.56 -12.34 -8.14
N GLY A 106 -2.46 -12.96 -7.72
CA GLY A 106 -1.34 -13.32 -8.59
C GLY A 106 -1.59 -14.54 -9.47
N PRO A 107 -0.53 -15.12 -10.06
CA PRO A 107 -0.59 -16.22 -11.01
C PRO A 107 -1.42 -17.43 -10.57
N ALA A 108 -1.36 -17.78 -9.28
CA ALA A 108 -2.12 -18.91 -8.73
C ALA A 108 -3.62 -18.62 -8.49
N GLY A 109 -4.03 -17.35 -8.55
CA GLY A 109 -5.40 -16.90 -8.27
C GLY A 109 -6.04 -16.28 -9.51
N LEU A 110 -6.18 -14.95 -9.54
CA LEU A 110 -6.77 -14.23 -10.68
C LEU A 110 -5.82 -14.08 -11.88
N GLY A 111 -4.56 -14.48 -11.77
CA GLY A 111 -3.60 -14.40 -12.87
C GLY A 111 -3.11 -12.98 -13.18
N LEU A 112 -3.26 -12.05 -12.23
CA LEU A 112 -2.84 -10.66 -12.42
C LEU A 112 -1.33 -10.51 -12.22
N ARG A 113 -0.72 -9.55 -12.94
CA ARG A 113 0.64 -9.10 -12.63
C ARG A 113 0.62 -8.41 -11.27
N LEU A 114 1.56 -8.75 -10.41
CA LEU A 114 1.78 -8.10 -9.12
C LEU A 114 3.05 -7.25 -9.18
N THR A 115 3.03 -6.20 -8.39
CA THR A 115 4.22 -5.46 -7.96
C THR A 115 3.91 -4.87 -6.59
N GLY A 116 4.80 -4.06 -6.03
CA GLY A 116 4.53 -3.43 -4.75
C GLY A 116 5.66 -2.52 -4.27
N LEU A 117 5.42 -1.93 -3.11
CA LEU A 117 6.36 -1.12 -2.37
C LEU A 117 6.30 -1.54 -0.91
N CYS A 118 7.45 -1.77 -0.29
CA CYS A 118 7.55 -2.10 1.13
C CYS A 118 8.78 -1.45 1.77
N ASP A 119 8.85 -1.48 3.09
CA ASP A 119 10.08 -1.05 3.75
C ASP A 119 11.08 -2.23 3.85
N GLU A 120 12.37 -1.94 4.06
CA GLU A 120 13.42 -2.97 4.11
C GLU A 120 13.16 -4.03 5.19
N ALA A 121 12.51 -3.65 6.29
CA ALA A 121 12.12 -4.57 7.35
C ALA A 121 11.08 -5.60 6.87
N GLU A 122 10.22 -5.22 5.92
CA GLU A 122 9.12 -6.03 5.39
C GLU A 122 9.49 -6.81 4.13
N ARG A 123 10.65 -6.54 3.53
CA ARG A 123 11.17 -7.22 2.32
C ARG A 123 11.05 -8.75 2.39
N GLY A 124 11.31 -9.32 3.56
CA GLY A 124 11.20 -10.77 3.78
C GLY A 124 9.78 -11.31 3.62
N TYR A 125 8.76 -10.54 4.00
CA TYR A 125 7.35 -10.92 3.81
C TYR A 125 6.95 -10.85 2.35
N TYR A 126 7.32 -9.78 1.63
CA TYR A 126 7.03 -9.62 0.20
C TYR A 126 7.66 -10.75 -0.62
N ARG A 127 8.97 -10.99 -0.44
CA ARG A 127 9.69 -12.06 -1.13
C ARG A 127 9.00 -13.41 -0.96
N ARG A 128 8.69 -13.81 0.28
CA ARG A 128 8.03 -15.09 0.58
C ARG A 128 6.59 -15.13 0.04
N GLY A 129 5.88 -14.01 0.08
CA GLY A 129 4.52 -13.91 -0.42
C GLY A 129 4.45 -14.11 -1.94
N PHE A 130 5.32 -13.42 -2.68
CA PHE A 130 5.42 -13.51 -4.13
C PHE A 130 5.88 -14.90 -4.56
N GLU A 131 6.90 -15.46 -3.90
CA GLU A 131 7.40 -16.82 -4.16
C GLU A 131 6.29 -17.87 -4.02
N ARG A 132 5.53 -17.82 -2.92
CA ARG A 132 4.42 -18.76 -2.68
C ARG A 132 3.24 -18.58 -3.62
N ALA A 133 3.09 -17.40 -4.20
CA ALA A 133 2.05 -17.08 -5.18
C ALA A 133 2.45 -17.42 -6.63
N GLY A 134 3.67 -17.93 -6.86
CA GLY A 134 4.20 -18.17 -8.20
C GLY A 134 4.61 -16.90 -8.95
N ALA A 135 4.91 -15.81 -8.22
CA ALA A 135 5.27 -14.49 -8.73
C ALA A 135 6.72 -14.11 -8.37
N ALA A 136 7.62 -15.09 -8.23
CA ALA A 136 9.01 -14.87 -7.78
C ALA A 136 9.84 -14.02 -8.76
N ASP A 137 9.46 -14.00 -10.04
CA ASP A 137 10.04 -13.21 -11.13
C ASP A 137 9.49 -11.78 -11.20
N GLN A 138 8.43 -11.48 -10.43
CA GLN A 138 7.82 -10.16 -10.41
C GLN A 138 8.52 -9.26 -9.39
N GLU A 139 8.79 -8.03 -9.81
CA GLU A 139 9.55 -7.07 -9.04
C GLU A 139 8.66 -6.28 -8.06
N PHE A 140 9.23 -5.98 -6.89
CA PHE A 140 8.70 -5.01 -5.93
C PHE A 140 9.84 -4.12 -5.44
N PHE A 141 9.50 -2.91 -5.02
CA PHE A 141 10.46 -1.87 -4.67
C PHE A 141 10.55 -1.72 -3.15
N VAL A 142 11.73 -1.33 -2.66
CA VAL A 142 12.03 -1.34 -1.22
C VAL A 142 12.52 0.03 -0.76
N CYS A 143 11.80 0.64 0.18
CA CYS A 143 12.20 1.83 0.90
C CYS A 143 13.28 1.47 1.93
N ALA A 144 14.28 2.33 2.10
CA ALA A 144 15.37 2.07 3.04
C ALA A 144 14.93 2.02 4.51
N ALA A 145 13.93 2.83 4.88
CA ALA A 145 13.41 2.89 6.25
C ALA A 145 11.87 2.91 6.31
N ASP A 146 11.26 3.82 5.58
CA ASP A 146 9.87 3.78 5.12
C ASP A 146 9.65 4.85 4.05
N LEU A 147 8.48 4.85 3.42
CA LEU A 147 8.14 5.83 2.39
C LEU A 147 8.20 7.27 2.90
N GLU A 148 7.75 7.53 4.13
CA GLU A 148 7.85 8.87 4.71
C GLU A 148 9.31 9.35 4.85
N ASP A 149 10.23 8.47 5.22
CA ASP A 149 11.66 8.78 5.30
C ASP A 149 12.24 9.08 3.91
N GLU A 150 11.90 8.29 2.88
CA GLU A 150 12.28 8.57 1.49
C GLU A 150 11.87 9.99 1.06
N LEU A 151 10.60 10.32 1.30
CA LEU A 151 10.02 11.61 0.92
C LEU A 151 10.64 12.77 1.71
N ILE A 152 10.88 12.60 3.02
CA ILE A 152 11.54 13.62 3.84
C ILE A 152 12.99 13.83 3.40
N ARG A 153 13.70 12.77 2.98
CA ARG A 153 15.07 12.90 2.45
C ARG A 153 15.10 13.64 1.11
N ALA A 154 14.14 13.38 0.23
CA ALA A 154 14.05 14.06 -1.07
C ALA A 154 13.69 15.55 -0.92
N LEU A 155 12.71 15.88 -0.08
CA LEU A 155 12.23 17.25 0.12
C LEU A 155 13.13 18.08 1.04
N GLY A 156 13.74 17.44 2.04
CA GLY A 156 14.44 18.10 3.13
C GLY A 156 13.51 18.64 4.23
N VAL A 157 14.08 18.80 5.43
CA VAL A 157 13.37 19.18 6.67
C VAL A 157 12.60 20.50 6.52
N VAL A 158 13.26 21.52 5.95
CA VAL A 158 12.68 22.87 5.80
C VAL A 158 11.41 22.82 4.96
N ARG A 159 11.47 22.14 3.81
CA ARG A 159 10.32 22.02 2.91
C ARG A 159 9.16 21.28 3.57
N VAL A 160 9.45 20.21 4.30
CA VAL A 160 8.42 19.45 5.03
C VAL A 160 7.78 20.30 6.13
N GLU A 161 8.53 21.12 6.86
CA GLU A 161 7.96 22.04 7.86
C GLU A 161 7.06 23.13 7.23
N GLU A 162 7.40 23.62 6.05
CA GLU A 162 6.55 24.53 5.28
C GLU A 162 5.23 23.88 4.88
N LEU A 163 5.29 22.64 4.39
CA LEU A 163 4.09 21.85 4.06
C LEU A 163 3.24 21.63 5.29
N VAL A 164 3.85 21.25 6.42
CA VAL A 164 3.12 21.10 7.70
C VAL A 164 2.43 22.40 8.13
N ARG A 165 3.04 23.56 7.87
CA ARG A 165 2.43 24.87 8.12
C ARG A 165 1.26 25.13 7.18
N ALA A 166 1.42 24.91 5.88
CA ALA A 166 0.37 25.09 4.87
C ALA A 166 -0.83 24.18 5.16
N GLU A 167 -0.56 22.96 5.62
CA GLU A 167 -1.53 21.96 6.04
C GLU A 167 -2.18 22.27 7.42
N GLY A 168 -1.89 23.42 8.05
CA GLY A 168 -2.50 23.84 9.32
C GLY A 168 -2.05 23.05 10.55
N ASP A 169 -1.02 22.22 10.42
CA ASP A 169 -0.54 21.29 11.45
C ASP A 169 0.65 21.86 12.27
N LEU A 170 0.97 23.15 12.09
CA LEU A 170 2.10 23.80 12.79
C LEU A 170 1.96 23.76 14.32
N ARG A 171 0.77 24.02 14.86
CA ARG A 171 0.53 23.96 16.31
C ARG A 171 0.70 22.54 16.85
N PRO A 172 0.09 21.50 16.25
CA PRO A 172 0.40 20.10 16.57
C PRO A 172 1.89 19.76 16.53
N LEU A 173 2.61 20.20 15.49
CA LEU A 173 4.05 19.95 15.36
C LEU A 173 4.83 20.57 16.52
N ARG A 174 4.59 21.84 16.84
CA ARG A 174 5.26 22.52 17.97
C ARG A 174 5.02 21.80 19.30
N SER A 175 3.79 21.33 19.55
CA SER A 175 3.49 20.56 20.75
C SER A 175 4.23 19.21 20.77
N PHE A 176 4.28 18.52 19.62
CA PHE A 176 4.99 17.26 19.48
C PHE A 176 6.50 17.41 19.73
N LEU A 177 7.13 18.44 19.16
CA LEU A 177 8.57 18.71 19.30
C LEU A 177 9.01 19.02 20.74
N ARG A 178 8.09 19.48 21.61
CA ARG A 178 8.38 19.73 23.04
C ARG A 178 8.40 18.47 23.89
N GLN A 179 7.94 17.33 23.36
CA GLN A 179 7.89 16.09 24.13
C GLN A 179 9.32 15.58 24.42
N PRO A 180 9.61 15.10 25.65
CA PRO A 180 10.94 14.62 26.02
C PRO A 180 11.49 13.54 25.08
N ALA A 181 10.61 12.64 24.61
CA ALA A 181 10.98 11.57 23.69
C ALA A 181 11.62 12.07 22.39
N GLN A 182 11.39 13.33 21.96
CA GLN A 182 11.94 13.86 20.71
C GLN A 182 13.32 14.51 20.85
N ARG A 183 13.80 14.77 22.07
CA ARG A 183 15.01 15.58 22.32
C ARG A 183 16.25 15.05 21.60
N ASP A 184 16.46 13.74 21.64
CA ASP A 184 17.69 13.12 21.09
C ASP A 184 17.54 12.67 19.64
N ARG A 185 16.38 12.91 19.01
CA ARG A 185 16.15 12.58 17.60
C ARG A 185 16.64 13.70 16.69
N ASP A 186 17.16 13.32 15.53
CA ASP A 186 17.45 14.29 14.48
C ASP A 186 16.15 14.87 13.88
N PRO A 187 16.20 16.04 13.23
CA PRO A 187 15.00 16.70 12.71
C PRO A 187 14.17 15.85 11.74
N ARG A 188 14.80 15.01 10.90
CA ARG A 188 14.07 14.15 9.96
C ARG A 188 13.29 13.08 10.71
N GLN A 189 13.92 12.40 11.66
CA GLN A 189 13.25 11.43 12.53
C GLN A 189 12.10 12.04 13.31
N ARG A 190 12.23 13.29 13.80
CA ARG A 190 11.14 13.99 14.49
C ARG A 190 9.95 14.22 13.56
N LEU A 191 10.19 14.68 12.33
CA LEU A 191 9.13 14.87 11.34
C LEU A 191 8.47 13.55 10.95
N ARG A 192 9.26 12.52 10.62
CA ARG A 192 8.77 11.16 10.34
C ARG A 192 7.83 10.66 11.45
N ARG A 193 8.27 10.78 12.71
CA ARG A 193 7.44 10.41 13.87
C ARG A 193 6.20 11.28 14.02
N PHE A 194 6.30 12.58 13.76
CA PHE A 194 5.15 13.49 13.81
C PHE A 194 4.06 13.10 12.81
N LEU A 195 4.45 12.81 11.56
CA LEU A 195 3.55 12.34 10.50
C LEU A 195 2.84 11.04 10.90
N GLY A 196 3.58 10.12 11.53
CA GLY A 196 3.06 8.83 12.01
C GLY A 196 2.18 8.89 13.26
N THR A 197 2.00 10.03 13.94
CA THR A 197 1.24 10.07 15.21
C THR A 197 -0.28 9.83 15.07
N LYS A 198 -0.84 9.95 13.87
CA LYS A 198 -2.26 9.68 13.59
C LYS A 198 -2.40 9.04 12.22
N LYS A 199 -3.21 7.98 12.12
CA LYS A 199 -3.49 7.29 10.83
C LYS A 199 -3.97 8.26 9.75
N GLY A 200 -4.94 9.12 10.08
CA GLY A 200 -5.45 10.13 9.13
C GLY A 200 -4.41 11.16 8.70
N ARG A 201 -3.45 11.50 9.57
CA ARG A 201 -2.33 12.37 9.20
C ARG A 201 -1.38 11.64 8.25
N LYS A 202 -0.98 10.41 8.58
CA LYS A 202 -0.08 9.62 7.75
C LYS A 202 -0.62 9.52 6.32
N ILE A 203 -1.89 9.11 6.17
CA ILE A 203 -2.59 8.99 4.88
C ILE A 203 -2.53 10.30 4.08
N ARG A 204 -2.95 11.40 4.69
CA ARG A 204 -2.95 12.71 4.02
C ARG A 204 -1.56 13.15 3.57
N TYR A 205 -0.54 12.93 4.40
CA TYR A 205 0.81 13.37 4.07
C TYR A 205 1.50 12.50 3.01
N GLY A 206 1.03 11.27 2.77
CA GLY A 206 1.47 10.48 1.60
C GLY A 206 1.31 11.28 0.29
N ARG A 207 0.11 11.82 0.05
CA ARG A 207 -0.16 12.71 -1.09
C ARG A 207 0.59 14.05 -1.01
N VAL A 208 0.45 14.78 0.10
CA VAL A 208 1.01 16.15 0.23
C VAL A 208 2.52 16.19 -0.03
N LEU A 209 3.26 15.20 0.47
CA LEU A 209 4.70 15.15 0.28
C LEU A 209 5.06 14.84 -1.17
N VAL A 210 4.35 13.92 -1.83
CA VAL A 210 4.59 13.58 -3.24
C VAL A 210 4.25 14.74 -4.18
N GLU A 211 3.15 15.45 -3.92
CA GLU A 211 2.75 16.65 -4.68
C GLU A 211 3.78 17.76 -4.63
N ALA A 212 4.58 17.81 -3.56
CA ALA A 212 5.63 18.80 -3.37
C ALA A 212 7.00 18.38 -3.92
N LEU A 213 7.17 17.16 -4.44
CA LEU A 213 8.44 16.70 -4.98
C LEU A 213 8.84 17.48 -6.24
N ASP A 214 10.13 17.74 -6.36
CA ASP A 214 10.73 18.10 -7.66
C ASP A 214 10.63 16.87 -8.59
N PRO A 215 10.13 17.01 -9.84
CA PRO A 215 10.09 15.90 -10.80
C PRO A 215 11.43 15.19 -10.99
N ASP A 216 12.56 15.91 -10.86
CA ASP A 216 13.90 15.34 -11.01
C ASP A 216 14.45 14.71 -9.72
N ARG A 217 13.66 14.71 -8.63
CA ARG A 217 14.06 14.20 -7.30
C ARG A 217 13.01 13.28 -6.69
N VAL A 218 12.35 12.46 -7.51
CA VAL A 218 11.50 11.38 -7.02
C VAL A 218 12.37 10.31 -6.36
N PRO A 219 12.02 9.80 -5.16
CA PRO A 219 12.76 8.70 -4.55
C PRO A 219 12.77 7.46 -5.45
N ALA A 220 13.95 6.81 -5.57
CA ALA A 220 14.15 5.67 -6.47
C ALA A 220 13.12 4.53 -6.32
N PRO A 221 12.66 4.14 -5.11
CA PRO A 221 11.64 3.11 -4.97
C PRO A 221 10.29 3.49 -5.60
N LEU A 222 9.88 4.76 -5.50
CA LEU A 222 8.65 5.27 -6.10
C LEU A 222 8.78 5.43 -7.62
N ASP A 223 9.92 5.96 -8.07
CA ASP A 223 10.19 6.16 -9.49
C ASP A 223 10.25 4.81 -10.24
N GLY A 224 11.00 3.84 -9.69
CA GLY A 224 11.07 2.49 -10.21
C GLY A 224 9.70 1.80 -10.25
N LEU A 225 8.91 1.95 -9.18
CA LEU A 225 7.54 1.45 -9.15
C LEU A 225 6.70 1.99 -10.30
N LEU A 226 6.66 3.32 -10.46
CA LEU A 226 5.83 3.93 -11.49
C LEU A 226 6.32 3.59 -12.90
N ALA A 227 7.64 3.53 -13.11
CA ALA A 227 8.24 3.14 -14.39
C ALA A 227 7.93 1.67 -14.77
N GLY A 228 7.65 0.81 -13.80
CA GLY A 228 7.31 -0.60 -13.99
C GLY A 228 5.83 -0.90 -14.29
N LEU A 229 4.97 0.12 -14.39
CA LEU A 229 3.51 0.00 -14.65
C LEU A 229 3.14 0.31 -16.11
#